data_AF-A0A7V9FJC1-F1
#
_entry.id   AF-A0A7V9FJC1-F1
#
_cell.length_a   1.000
_cell.length_b   1.000
_cell.length_c   1.000
_cell.angle_alpha   90.00
_cell.angle_beta   90.00
_cell.angle_gamma   90.00
#
_symmetry.space_group_name_H-M   'P 1'
#
loop_
_entity.id
_entity.type
_entity.pdbx_description
1 polymer ?
#
loop_
_entity_poly.entity_id
_entity_poly.type
_entity_poly.pdbx_seq_one_letter_code
_entity_poly.pdbx_strand_id
1 'polypeptide(L)'
;MMPTLLLLAAAQGAAPTVGDTIWVLREVAIPAGRTVRPADWEPEDPVELLGPPRVIVSGGSARIAYPVVVWVTGEHVLRPPGPLLLGPDGTVDSLPPEAVTLQVASVLPVVPPDSTLRPQPRAEFVPRGARTPLPALLLLALAALLLAPVHWWWRRRGTAPTAAE
;
A
#
# COMPACT_ATOMS: atom_id res chain seq x y z
N MET A 1 -2.54 57.16 3.67
CA MET A 1 -3.29 56.09 4.37
C MET A 1 -4.19 55.39 3.35
N MET A 2 -3.72 54.24 2.85
CA MET A 2 -4.37 53.27 1.95
C MET A 2 -3.28 52.19 1.66
N PRO A 3 -3.63 50.92 1.44
CA PRO A 3 -3.66 49.93 2.52
C PRO A 3 -2.56 48.88 2.40
N THR A 4 -2.16 48.35 3.55
CA THR A 4 -1.37 47.12 3.71
C THR A 4 -2.24 45.91 3.35
N LEU A 5 -2.32 45.56 2.07
CA LEU A 5 -2.83 44.28 1.58
C LEU A 5 -1.68 43.55 0.88
N LEU A 6 -0.71 43.15 1.70
CA LEU A 6 0.50 42.47 1.27
C LEU A 6 0.35 40.98 1.64
N LEU A 7 0.30 40.14 0.61
CA LEU A 7 0.61 38.71 0.61
C LEU A 7 -0.15 37.80 1.58
N LEU A 8 -1.36 37.40 1.17
CA LEU A 8 -1.94 36.09 1.52
C LEU A 8 -2.00 35.17 0.29
N ALA A 9 -1.05 35.32 -0.65
CA ALA A 9 -0.75 34.32 -1.67
C ALA A 9 0.10 33.20 -1.02
N ALA A 10 -0.47 32.56 0.00
CA ALA A 10 0.14 31.46 0.71
C ALA A 10 0.16 30.23 -0.22
N ALA A 11 1.33 29.93 -0.78
CA ALA A 11 1.79 28.58 -1.13
C ALA A 11 0.73 27.59 -1.67
N GLN A 12 -0.07 28.00 -2.66
CA GLN A 12 -0.87 27.06 -3.43
C GLN A 12 0.10 26.31 -4.36
N GLY A 13 0.44 25.07 -3.98
CA GLY A 13 1.14 24.16 -4.88
C GLY A 13 0.36 23.97 -6.19
N ALA A 14 1.02 23.48 -7.23
CA ALA A 14 0.33 23.21 -8.49
C ALA A 14 -0.90 22.33 -8.26
N ALA A 15 -2.02 22.70 -8.87
CA ALA A 15 -3.24 21.91 -8.77
C ALA A 15 -3.02 20.50 -9.34
N PRO A 16 -3.48 19.44 -8.67
CA PRO A 16 -3.23 18.07 -9.10
C PRO A 16 -3.88 17.77 -10.45
N THR A 17 -3.28 16.83 -11.18
CA THR A 17 -3.79 16.30 -12.44
C THR A 17 -4.37 14.89 -12.25
N VAL A 18 -5.22 14.45 -13.17
CA VAL A 18 -5.78 13.09 -13.09
C VAL A 18 -4.70 12.05 -13.29
N GLY A 19 -4.76 11.01 -12.46
CA GLY A 19 -3.71 10.00 -12.37
C GLY A 19 -2.61 10.35 -11.37
N ASP A 20 -2.53 11.60 -10.89
CA ASP A 20 -1.62 11.92 -9.79
C ASP A 20 -2.08 11.27 -8.49
N THR A 21 -1.12 10.76 -7.73
CA THR A 21 -1.37 10.36 -6.34
C THR A 21 -1.43 11.61 -5.47
N ILE A 22 -2.63 11.91 -4.99
CA ILE A 22 -2.90 12.97 -4.02
C ILE A 22 -2.92 12.36 -2.63
N TRP A 23 -2.24 12.99 -1.67
CA TRP A 23 -2.30 12.57 -0.28
C TRP A 23 -3.25 13.47 0.49
N VAL A 24 -4.42 12.95 0.85
CA VAL A 24 -5.36 13.65 1.73
C VAL A 24 -4.86 13.48 3.15
N LEU A 25 -4.39 14.58 3.73
CA LEU A 25 -3.83 14.61 5.07
C LEU A 25 -4.90 14.97 6.09
N ARG A 26 -4.92 14.21 7.17
CA ARG A 26 -5.73 14.49 8.34
C ARG A 26 -4.84 14.55 9.58
N GLU A 27 -4.80 15.70 10.23
CA GLU A 27 -4.06 15.87 11.48
C GLU A 27 -4.99 15.75 12.69
N VAL A 28 -4.57 14.98 13.69
CA VAL A 28 -5.32 14.77 14.93
C VAL A 28 -4.38 14.83 16.13
N ALA A 29 -4.84 15.44 17.21
CA ALA A 29 -4.15 15.35 18.49
C ALA A 29 -4.26 13.92 19.04
N ILE A 30 -3.19 13.42 19.65
CA ILE A 30 -3.14 12.14 20.33
C ILE A 30 -3.07 12.42 21.84
N PRO A 31 -4.18 12.22 22.58
CA PRO A 31 -4.15 12.31 24.03
C PRO A 31 -3.12 11.35 24.64
N ALA A 32 -2.53 11.73 25.77
CA ALA A 32 -1.53 10.91 26.45
C ALA A 32 -2.08 9.50 26.76
N GLY A 33 -1.27 8.47 26.48
CA GLY A 33 -1.63 7.07 26.68
C GLY A 33 -2.58 6.49 25.62
N ARG A 34 -3.02 7.27 24.62
CA ARG A 34 -3.79 6.76 23.48
C ARG A 34 -2.93 6.51 22.25
N THR A 35 -3.36 5.59 21.42
CA THR A 35 -2.79 5.31 20.10
C THR A 35 -3.80 5.67 19.02
N VAL A 36 -3.34 6.19 17.88
CA VAL A 36 -4.20 6.47 16.74
C VAL A 36 -4.18 5.31 15.75
N ARG A 37 -5.33 5.00 15.16
CA ARG A 37 -5.48 4.07 14.04
C ARG A 37 -6.30 4.73 12.93
N PRO A 38 -5.86 4.63 11.66
CA PRO A 38 -6.66 5.13 10.55
C PRO A 38 -7.94 4.28 10.42
N ALA A 39 -9.05 4.93 10.08
CA ALA A 39 -10.26 4.20 9.71
C ALA A 39 -10.20 3.80 8.24
N ASP A 40 -10.89 2.70 7.93
CA ASP A 40 -11.06 2.26 6.55
C ASP A 40 -11.92 3.30 5.81
N TRP A 41 -11.52 3.60 4.58
CA TRP A 41 -12.21 4.55 3.73
C TRP A 41 -12.54 3.86 2.41
N GLU A 42 -13.76 4.03 1.93
CA GLU A 42 -14.18 3.63 0.59
C GLU A 42 -14.74 4.90 -0.08
N PRO A 43 -13.90 5.64 -0.83
CA PRO A 43 -14.37 6.82 -1.55
C PRO A 43 -15.33 6.43 -2.67
N GLU A 44 -16.22 7.36 -3.02
CA GLU A 44 -17.15 7.23 -4.14
C GLU A 44 -16.50 7.71 -5.44
N ASP A 45 -17.02 7.25 -6.58
CA ASP A 45 -16.64 7.75 -7.92
C ASP A 45 -16.81 9.28 -7.97
N PRO A 46 -15.83 10.05 -8.49
CA PRO A 46 -14.67 9.65 -9.31
C PRO A 46 -13.36 9.47 -8.54
N VAL A 47 -13.41 9.20 -7.24
CA VAL A 47 -12.23 9.10 -6.37
C VAL A 47 -11.94 7.65 -6.00
N GLU A 48 -10.66 7.28 -6.06
CA GLU A 48 -10.21 5.92 -5.75
C GLU A 48 -9.02 5.95 -4.77
N LEU A 49 -8.99 5.00 -3.84
CA LEU A 49 -7.83 4.79 -2.98
C LEU A 49 -6.79 3.93 -3.68
N LEU A 50 -5.55 4.42 -3.71
CA LEU A 50 -4.42 3.73 -4.33
C LEU A 50 -3.71 2.76 -3.37
N GLY A 51 -4.08 2.75 -2.10
CA GLY A 51 -3.46 1.87 -1.10
C GLY A 51 -3.86 2.20 0.33
N PRO A 52 -3.24 1.51 1.31
CA PRO A 52 -3.56 1.71 2.71
C PRO A 52 -3.10 3.09 3.20
N PRO A 53 -3.82 3.70 4.16
CA PRO A 53 -3.43 4.95 4.78
C PRO A 53 -2.12 4.82 5.57
N ARG A 54 -1.35 5.91 5.61
CA ARG A 54 -0.10 6.00 6.37
C ARG A 54 -0.29 6.89 7.59
N VAL A 55 0.20 6.43 8.74
CA VAL A 55 0.21 7.22 9.98
C VAL A 55 1.61 7.74 10.23
N ILE A 56 1.73 9.05 10.43
CA ILE A 56 2.96 9.74 10.77
C ILE A 56 2.74 10.42 12.12
N VAL A 57 3.31 9.84 13.17
CA VAL A 57 3.23 10.40 14.52
C VAL A 57 4.37 11.41 14.71
N SER A 58 4.03 12.59 15.25
CA SER A 58 5.00 13.65 15.54
C SER A 58 4.61 14.34 16.85
N GLY A 59 5.30 13.99 17.93
CA GLY A 59 4.99 14.51 19.26
C GLY A 59 3.59 14.08 19.73
N GLY A 60 2.77 15.05 20.13
CA GLY A 60 1.39 14.84 20.58
C GLY A 60 0.34 14.84 19.47
N SER A 61 0.73 14.78 18.20
CA SER A 61 -0.19 14.68 17.07
C SER A 61 0.19 13.56 16.09
N ALA A 62 -0.78 13.13 15.29
CA ALA A 62 -0.57 12.27 14.15
C ALA A 62 -1.16 12.89 12.91
N ARG A 63 -0.45 12.71 11.79
CA ARG A 63 -0.99 12.92 10.45
C ARG A 63 -1.30 11.58 9.81
N ILE A 64 -2.50 11.48 9.27
CA ILE A 64 -2.99 10.30 8.57
C ILE A 64 -3.14 10.68 7.11
N ALA A 65 -2.41 9.99 6.26
CA ALA A 65 -2.31 10.28 4.84
C ALA A 65 -3.02 9.19 4.04
N TYR A 66 -4.11 9.54 3.37
CA TYR A 66 -4.85 8.65 2.47
C TYR A 66 -4.38 8.90 1.03
N PRO A 67 -3.79 7.90 0.34
CA PRO A 67 -3.37 8.05 -1.05
C PRO A 67 -4.57 7.87 -1.96
N VAL A 68 -5.02 8.94 -2.60
CA VAL A 68 -6.15 8.92 -3.54
C VAL A 68 -5.73 9.35 -4.93
N VAL A 69 -6.49 8.93 -5.92
CA VAL A 69 -6.51 9.49 -7.26
C VAL A 69 -7.92 9.99 -7.56
N VAL A 70 -8.03 11.03 -8.39
CA VAL A 70 -9.31 11.54 -8.89
C VAL A 70 -9.30 11.46 -10.40
N TRP A 71 -10.36 10.91 -10.98
CA TRP A 71 -10.43 10.58 -12.41
C TRP A 71 -11.12 11.65 -13.28
N VAL A 72 -11.71 12.67 -12.66
CA VAL A 72 -12.47 13.73 -13.34
C VAL A 72 -11.93 15.10 -12.92
N THR A 73 -11.85 16.06 -13.84
CA THR A 73 -11.48 17.44 -13.52
C THR A 73 -12.60 18.17 -12.77
N GLY A 74 -12.27 19.26 -12.08
CA GLY A 74 -13.24 20.09 -11.37
C GLY A 74 -13.05 20.08 -9.86
N GLU A 75 -14.05 20.60 -9.16
CA GLU A 75 -14.08 20.66 -7.70
C GLU A 75 -14.68 19.37 -7.13
N HIS A 76 -13.98 18.77 -6.16
CA HIS A 76 -14.38 17.53 -5.49
C HIS A 76 -14.34 17.72 -3.98
N VAL A 77 -15.41 17.34 -3.30
CA VAL A 77 -15.47 17.35 -1.83
C VAL A 77 -15.17 15.95 -1.32
N LEU A 78 -13.98 15.78 -0.76
CA LEU A 78 -13.54 14.52 -0.17
C LEU A 78 -13.92 14.49 1.30
N ARG A 79 -14.39 13.33 1.80
CA ARG A 79 -14.73 13.15 3.21
C ARG A 79 -13.97 11.97 3.81
N PRO A 80 -12.65 12.10 4.06
CA PRO A 80 -11.90 11.08 4.78
C PRO A 80 -12.52 10.79 6.16
N PRO A 81 -12.55 9.53 6.59
CA PRO A 81 -13.17 9.13 7.83
C PRO A 81 -12.39 9.59 9.06
N GLY A 82 -13.12 9.63 10.18
CA GLY A 82 -12.65 9.63 11.56
C GLY A 82 -11.57 8.61 11.86
N PRO A 83 -10.33 8.96 12.25
CA PRO A 83 -9.46 7.95 12.83
C PRO A 83 -9.96 7.55 14.22
N LEU A 84 -9.53 6.37 14.62
CA LEU A 84 -9.87 5.75 15.89
C LEU A 84 -8.77 6.06 16.90
N LEU A 85 -9.15 6.53 18.07
CA LEU A 85 -8.27 6.64 19.24
C LEU A 85 -8.47 5.42 20.13
N LEU A 86 -7.40 4.67 20.35
CA LEU A 86 -7.37 3.47 21.16
C LEU A 86 -6.77 3.81 22.52
N GLY A 87 -7.55 3.62 23.59
CA GLY A 87 -7.11 3.78 24.97
C GLY A 87 -6.40 2.53 25.50
N PRO A 88 -5.64 2.67 26.61
CA PRO A 88 -4.91 1.56 27.23
C PRO A 88 -5.86 0.49 27.77
N ASP A 89 -7.08 0.88 28.14
CA ASP A 89 -8.12 0.00 28.69
C ASP A 89 -8.95 -0.69 27.59
N GLY A 90 -8.50 -0.66 26.34
CA GLY A 90 -9.24 -1.20 25.19
C GLY A 90 -10.42 -0.33 24.73
N THR A 91 -10.56 0.88 25.27
CA THR A 91 -11.56 1.85 24.81
C THR A 91 -11.25 2.30 23.39
N VAL A 92 -12.29 2.43 22.56
CA VAL A 92 -12.17 2.90 21.17
C VAL A 92 -13.06 4.13 21.03
N ASP A 93 -12.47 5.22 20.56
CA ASP A 93 -13.14 6.50 20.38
C ASP A 93 -12.97 6.95 18.93
N SER A 94 -14.08 7.09 18.22
CA SER A 94 -14.09 7.44 16.80
C SER A 94 -14.21 8.94 16.63
N LEU A 95 -13.21 9.56 16.01
CA LEU A 95 -13.30 10.99 15.67
C LEU A 95 -14.29 11.21 14.51
N PRO A 96 -14.89 12.41 14.36
CA PRO A 96 -15.80 12.67 13.24
C PRO A 96 -15.07 12.68 11.89
N PRO A 97 -15.73 12.42 10.75
CA PRO A 97 -15.14 12.67 9.43
C PRO A 97 -14.90 14.18 9.22
N GLU A 98 -13.99 14.51 8.31
CA GLU A 98 -13.67 15.89 7.95
C GLU A 98 -13.77 16.06 6.44
N ALA A 99 -14.36 17.17 5.98
CA ALA A 99 -14.51 17.45 4.55
C ALA A 99 -13.35 18.32 4.06
N VAL A 100 -12.75 17.93 2.93
CA VAL A 100 -11.70 18.68 2.26
C VAL A 100 -12.11 18.92 0.81
N THR A 101 -12.04 20.17 0.37
CA THR A 101 -12.28 20.53 -1.03
C THR A 101 -10.98 20.43 -1.82
N LEU A 102 -11.04 19.73 -2.94
CA LEU A 102 -9.94 19.51 -3.87
C LEU A 102 -10.31 20.04 -5.25
N GLN A 103 -9.45 20.86 -5.84
CA GLN A 103 -9.61 21.30 -7.22
C GLN A 103 -8.65 20.52 -8.14
N VAL A 104 -9.19 19.74 -9.07
CA VAL A 104 -8.42 18.98 -10.06
C VAL A 104 -8.41 19.75 -11.38
N ALA A 105 -7.24 20.17 -11.83
CA ALA A 105 -7.13 21.13 -12.94
C ALA A 105 -7.15 20.48 -14.34
N SER A 106 -6.52 19.33 -14.52
CA SER A 106 -6.35 18.72 -15.85
C SER A 106 -6.32 17.19 -15.79
N VAL A 107 -6.86 16.54 -16.82
CA VAL A 107 -6.72 15.10 -17.08
C VAL A 107 -5.52 14.73 -17.95
N LEU A 108 -4.79 15.74 -18.42
CA LEU A 108 -3.65 15.60 -19.30
C LEU A 108 -2.43 16.23 -18.64
N PRO A 109 -1.23 15.63 -18.78
CA PRO A 109 0.00 16.28 -18.36
C PRO A 109 0.12 17.64 -19.05
N VAL A 110 0.64 18.64 -18.33
CA VAL A 110 0.92 19.96 -18.93
C VAL A 110 2.10 19.77 -19.89
N VAL A 111 1.78 19.56 -21.16
CA VAL A 111 2.76 19.48 -22.25
C VAL A 111 2.70 20.80 -23.05
N PRO A 112 3.85 21.32 -23.53
CA PRO A 112 3.85 22.42 -24.49
C PRO A 112 2.93 22.09 -25.67
N PRO A 113 2.22 23.07 -26.26
CA PRO A 113 1.27 22.85 -27.36
C PRO A 113 1.91 22.16 -28.59
N ASP A 114 3.23 22.26 -28.75
CA ASP A 114 4.00 21.60 -29.81
C ASP A 114 4.61 20.24 -29.40
N SER A 115 4.33 19.77 -28.19
CA SER A 115 4.83 18.49 -27.72
C SER A 115 3.97 17.36 -28.26
N THR A 116 4.42 16.78 -29.38
CA THR A 116 4.09 15.39 -29.68
C THR A 116 4.62 14.53 -28.54
N LEU A 117 3.74 14.12 -27.61
CA LEU A 117 4.08 13.11 -26.62
C LEU A 117 4.63 11.92 -27.40
N ARG A 118 5.96 11.75 -27.40
CA ARG A 118 6.57 10.59 -28.07
C ARG A 118 5.93 9.36 -27.41
N PRO A 119 5.28 8.47 -28.18
CA PRO A 119 4.68 7.28 -27.61
C PRO A 119 5.75 6.60 -26.75
N GLN A 120 5.43 6.38 -25.47
CA GLN A 120 6.35 5.67 -24.60
C GLN A 120 6.66 4.33 -25.27
N PRO A 121 7.95 3.99 -25.47
CA PRO A 121 8.29 2.67 -25.97
C PRO A 121 7.66 1.63 -25.04
N ARG A 122 7.15 0.53 -25.61
CA ARG A 122 6.58 -0.57 -24.82
C ARG A 122 7.52 -0.88 -23.67
N ALA A 123 7.00 -0.81 -22.44
CA ALA A 123 7.75 -1.16 -21.25
C ALA A 123 8.34 -2.56 -21.44
N GLU A 124 9.65 -2.68 -21.24
CA GLU A 124 10.37 -3.93 -21.38
C GLU A 124 9.89 -4.91 -20.31
N PHE A 125 9.72 -6.18 -20.66
CA PHE A 125 9.24 -7.18 -19.71
C PHE A 125 10.22 -7.30 -18.54
N VAL A 126 9.73 -7.11 -17.31
CA VAL A 126 10.54 -7.34 -16.10
C VAL A 126 10.89 -8.84 -16.06
N PRO A 127 12.18 -9.21 -16.13
CA PRO A 127 12.57 -10.60 -16.12
C PRO A 127 12.19 -11.22 -14.77
N ARG A 128 11.23 -12.14 -14.78
CA ARG A 128 10.94 -12.98 -13.62
C ARG A 128 11.99 -14.07 -13.53
N GLY A 129 12.68 -14.15 -12.40
CA GLY A 129 13.61 -15.24 -12.12
C GLY A 129 12.87 -16.58 -12.19
N ALA A 130 13.28 -17.45 -13.13
CA ALA A 130 12.74 -18.78 -13.25
C ALA A 130 13.15 -19.63 -12.03
N ARG A 131 12.18 -20.13 -11.27
CA ARG A 131 12.43 -21.09 -10.19
C ARG A 131 12.43 -22.50 -10.77
N THR A 132 13.57 -23.16 -10.74
CA THR A 132 13.71 -24.54 -11.24
C THR A 132 13.60 -25.56 -10.11
N PRO A 133 12.88 -26.70 -10.30
CA PRO A 133 12.83 -27.77 -9.32
C PRO A 133 14.11 -28.63 -9.27
N LEU A 134 15.10 -28.34 -10.14
CA LEU A 134 16.32 -29.14 -10.28
C LEU A 134 17.03 -29.45 -8.95
N PRO A 135 17.27 -28.47 -8.04
CA PRO A 135 17.98 -28.75 -6.79
C PRO A 135 17.24 -29.76 -5.91
N ALA A 136 15.90 -29.68 -5.85
CA ALA A 136 15.08 -30.63 -5.10
C ALA A 136 15.14 -32.04 -5.71
N LEU A 137 15.11 -32.15 -7.05
CA LEU A 137 15.23 -33.43 -7.74
C LEU A 137 16.62 -34.06 -7.55
N LEU A 138 17.69 -33.26 -7.56
CA LEU A 138 19.05 -33.74 -7.30
C LEU A 138 19.19 -34.26 -5.86
N LEU A 139 18.61 -33.57 -4.88
CA LEU A 139 18.60 -34.02 -3.49
C LEU A 139 17.82 -35.32 -3.31
N LEU A 140 16.65 -35.45 -3.97
CA LEU A 140 15.86 -36.69 -3.97
C LEU A 140 16.62 -37.86 -4.59
N ALA A 141 17.28 -37.63 -5.73
CA ALA A 141 18.08 -38.65 -6.40
C ALA A 141 19.25 -39.12 -5.52
N LEU A 142 19.95 -38.17 -4.88
CA LEU A 142 21.04 -38.48 -3.95
C LEU A 142 20.53 -39.26 -2.72
N ALA A 143 19.40 -38.85 -2.14
CA ALA A 143 18.79 -39.56 -1.02
C ALA A 143 18.41 -41.00 -1.40
N ALA A 144 17.81 -41.21 -2.58
CA ALA A 144 17.49 -42.54 -3.09
C ALA A 144 18.75 -43.39 -3.30
N LEU A 145 19.82 -42.82 -3.86
CA LEU A 145 21.09 -43.50 -4.07
C LEU A 145 21.73 -43.98 -2.76
N LEU A 146 21.63 -43.17 -1.69
CA LEU A 146 22.19 -43.48 -0.38
C LEU A 146 21.33 -44.49 0.40
N LEU A 147 20.00 -44.36 0.32
CA LEU A 147 19.07 -45.17 1.12
C LEU A 147 18.72 -46.51 0.47
N ALA A 148 18.69 -46.60 -0.86
CA ALA A 148 18.31 -47.84 -1.56
C ALA A 148 19.23 -49.03 -1.24
N PRO A 149 20.57 -48.89 -1.19
CA PRO A 149 21.47 -49.99 -0.84
C PRO A 149 21.26 -50.46 0.61
N VAL A 150 21.09 -49.51 1.54
CA VAL A 150 20.85 -49.80 2.96
C VAL A 150 19.55 -50.57 3.13
N HIS A 151 18.48 -50.09 2.49
CA HIS A 151 17.17 -50.75 2.49
C HIS A 151 17.22 -52.15 1.88
N TRP A 152 17.93 -52.30 0.75
CA TRP A 152 18.09 -53.59 0.09
C TRP A 152 18.88 -54.59 0.94
N TRP A 153 19.94 -54.13 1.59
CA TRP A 153 20.74 -54.94 2.50
C TRP A 153 19.95 -55.35 3.75
N TRP A 154 19.16 -54.44 4.32
CA TRP A 154 18.22 -54.76 5.40
C TRP A 154 17.19 -55.81 4.99
N ARG A 155 16.57 -55.67 3.81
CA ARG A 155 15.60 -56.65 3.30
C ARG A 155 16.21 -58.04 3.09
N ARG A 156 17.50 -58.13 2.75
CA ARG A 156 18.20 -59.41 2.62
C ARG A 156 18.58 -60.07 3.94
N ARG A 157 18.66 -59.31 5.04
CA ARG A 157 19.04 -59.81 6.36
C ARG A 157 17.85 -60.10 7.28
N GLY A 158 16.65 -59.67 6.92
CA GLY A 158 15.44 -60.02 7.66
C GLY A 158 15.08 -61.48 7.44
N THR A 159 15.41 -62.36 8.39
CA THR A 159 14.73 -63.65 8.51
C THR A 159 13.25 -63.41 8.76
N ALA A 160 12.38 -63.99 7.93
CA ALA A 160 10.94 -63.96 8.18
C ALA A 160 10.67 -64.58 9.57
N PRO A 161 9.81 -63.97 10.41
CA PRO A 161 9.39 -64.61 11.65
C PRO A 161 8.71 -65.92 11.27
N THR A 162 9.32 -67.05 11.62
CA THR A 162 8.71 -68.37 11.50
C THR A 162 7.47 -68.37 12.36
N ALA A 163 6.29 -68.51 11.74
CA ALA A 163 5.06 -68.78 12.46
C ALA A 163 5.26 -70.07 13.26
N ALA A 164 5.15 -69.97 14.58
CA ALA A 164 5.14 -71.12 15.47
C ALA A 164 3.75 -71.73 15.46
N GLU A 165 3.61 -72.93 14.89
CA GLU A 165 2.66 -73.97 15.30
C GLU A 165 3.23 -75.34 14.94
#